data_AF-A0A1I0RW54-F1
#
_entry.id   AF-A0A1I0RW54-F1
#
_cell.length_a   1.000
_cell.length_b   1.000
_cell.length_c   1.000
_cell.angle_alpha   90.00
_cell.angle_beta   90.00
_cell.angle_gamma   90.00
#
_symmetry.space_group_name_H-M   'P 1'
#
loop_
_entity.id
_entity.type
_entity.pdbx_description
1 polymer ?
#
loop_
_entity_poly.entity_id
_entity_poly.type
_entity_poly.pdbx_seq_one_letter_code
_entity_poly.pdbx_strand_id
1 'polypeptide(L)'
;MAKKIEYPNESVWSYRSFLNEIDLSIPPNDLELGDGTIKLFISDNGEISGTIGTDGEWSLELKGKILDTKPLGMEITGTGYNKAGDKEAFWEYGYNIYYLPKVPGGKFQANVLSGSVVRLKDHPSMDGTSIHKAGEVATCYAVDLSKPA
;
A
#
# COMPACT_ATOMS: atom_id res chain seq x y z
N MET A 1 -23.14 3.49 16.61
CA MET A 1 -22.42 4.42 15.73
C MET A 1 -21.09 3.80 15.36
N ALA A 2 -20.73 3.76 14.08
CA ALA A 2 -19.40 3.31 13.68
C ALA A 2 -18.38 4.29 14.30
N LYS A 3 -17.34 3.77 14.96
CA LYS A 3 -16.25 4.60 15.46
C LYS A 3 -15.59 5.22 14.23
N LYS A 4 -15.86 6.52 13.98
CA LYS A 4 -15.07 7.32 13.05
C LYS A 4 -13.64 7.20 13.56
N ILE A 5 -12.74 6.58 12.80
CA ILE A 5 -11.37 6.46 13.27
C ILE A 5 -10.83 7.90 13.33
N GLU A 6 -10.62 8.40 14.53
CA GLU A 6 -9.98 9.70 14.74
C GLU A 6 -8.49 9.55 14.38
N TYR A 7 -8.14 9.85 13.14
CA TYR A 7 -6.78 10.19 12.77
C TYR A 7 -6.72 11.69 12.45
N PRO A 8 -6.79 12.61 13.44
CA PRO A 8 -6.52 14.03 13.18
C PRO A 8 -5.05 14.30 12.84
N ASN A 9 -4.20 13.27 12.73
CA ASN A 9 -2.76 13.34 12.52
C ASN A 9 -2.28 12.26 11.54
N GLU A 10 -1.12 12.49 10.92
CA GLU A 10 -0.38 11.51 10.13
C GLU A 10 -0.31 10.15 10.83
N SER A 11 -0.63 9.08 10.11
CA SER A 11 -0.49 7.69 10.55
C SER A 11 0.60 7.00 9.74
N VAL A 12 1.41 6.18 10.38
CA VAL A 12 2.57 5.52 9.75
C VAL A 12 2.41 4.01 9.79
N TRP A 13 2.62 3.36 8.65
CA TRP A 13 2.38 1.92 8.47
C TRP A 13 3.56 1.29 7.75
N SER A 14 4.03 0.13 8.22
CA SER A 14 4.87 -0.74 7.39
C SER A 14 4.01 -1.34 6.28
N TYR A 15 4.52 -1.46 5.07
CA TYR A 15 3.80 -1.99 3.92
C TYR A 15 4.57 -3.13 3.26
N ARG A 16 3.84 -4.14 2.79
CA ARG A 16 4.33 -5.17 1.87
C ARG A 16 3.26 -5.56 0.86
N SER A 17 3.69 -6.02 -0.30
CA SER A 17 2.83 -6.59 -1.33
C SER A 17 3.45 -7.83 -1.97
N PHE A 18 2.60 -8.79 -2.30
CA PHE A 18 2.97 -10.09 -2.84
C PHE A 18 2.12 -10.42 -4.07
N LEU A 19 2.76 -10.84 -5.14
CA LEU A 19 2.13 -11.27 -6.39
C LEU A 19 1.09 -12.36 -6.13
N ASN A 20 -0.02 -12.29 -6.85
CA ASN A 20 -1.11 -13.26 -6.75
C ASN A 20 -0.81 -14.52 -7.58
N GLU A 21 0.27 -15.22 -7.25
CA GLU A 21 0.67 -16.45 -7.93
C GLU A 21 -0.02 -17.69 -7.35
N ILE A 22 -0.50 -18.55 -8.23
CA ILE A 22 -1.18 -19.80 -7.86
C ILE A 22 -0.22 -20.98 -7.73
N ASP A 23 0.99 -20.85 -8.25
CA ASP A 23 2.01 -21.89 -8.19
C ASP A 23 2.67 -21.90 -6.80
N LEU A 24 2.30 -22.89 -6.00
CA LEU A 24 2.80 -23.06 -4.63
C LEU A 24 4.27 -23.51 -4.55
N SER A 25 4.90 -23.80 -5.69
CA SER A 25 6.34 -24.09 -5.74
C SER A 25 7.21 -22.83 -5.66
N ILE A 26 6.63 -21.65 -5.93
CA ILE A 26 7.32 -20.37 -5.83
C ILE A 26 7.51 -20.04 -4.34
N PRO A 27 8.74 -19.82 -3.87
CA PRO A 27 8.97 -19.49 -2.47
C PRO A 27 8.41 -18.08 -2.16
N PRO A 28 7.90 -17.83 -0.95
CA PRO A 28 7.28 -16.55 -0.61
C PRO A 28 8.14 -15.30 -0.87
N ASN A 29 9.47 -15.42 -0.74
CA ASN A 29 10.39 -14.31 -1.01
C ASN A 29 10.40 -13.88 -2.48
N ASP A 30 10.11 -14.81 -3.40
CA ASP A 30 10.08 -14.53 -4.84
C ASP A 30 8.73 -13.95 -5.27
N LEU A 31 7.76 -13.85 -4.35
CA LEU A 31 6.46 -13.22 -4.59
C LEU A 31 6.46 -11.73 -4.27
N GLU A 32 7.48 -11.20 -3.61
CA GLU A 32 7.49 -9.80 -3.19
C GLU A 32 7.43 -8.86 -4.41
N LEU A 33 6.38 -8.03 -4.44
CA LEU A 33 6.22 -6.97 -5.43
C LEU A 33 6.84 -5.64 -4.95
N GLY A 34 6.83 -5.43 -3.63
CA GLY A 34 7.43 -4.26 -3.02
C GLY A 34 7.02 -4.06 -1.57
N ASP A 35 7.88 -3.36 -0.86
CA ASP A 35 7.77 -3.00 0.56
C ASP A 35 8.11 -1.52 0.77
N GLY A 36 7.72 -0.97 1.91
CA GLY A 36 8.05 0.40 2.26
C GLY A 36 7.29 0.89 3.47
N THR A 37 7.28 2.22 3.65
CA THR A 37 6.52 2.89 4.71
C THR A 37 5.44 3.75 4.09
N ILE A 38 4.20 3.57 4.55
CA ILE A 38 3.08 4.44 4.20
C ILE A 38 2.92 5.50 5.30
N LYS A 39 2.78 6.77 4.90
CA LYS A 39 2.31 7.87 5.74
C LYS A 39 0.95 8.32 5.21
N LEU A 40 -0.12 8.16 5.96
CA LEU A 40 -1.48 8.58 5.57
C LEU A 40 -1.98 9.73 6.43
N PHE A 41 -2.59 10.71 5.76
CA PHE A 41 -3.45 11.72 6.34
C PHE A 41 -4.87 11.54 5.81
N ILE A 42 -5.86 11.52 6.71
CA ILE A 42 -7.27 11.41 6.36
C ILE A 42 -7.97 12.64 6.91
N SER A 43 -8.54 13.46 6.03
CA SER A 43 -9.23 14.67 6.43
C SER A 43 -10.63 14.36 6.98
N ASP A 44 -11.28 15.35 7.59
CA ASP A 44 -12.61 15.20 8.18
C ASP A 44 -13.72 14.80 7.19
N ASN A 45 -13.52 15.12 5.91
CA ASN A 45 -14.44 14.81 4.81
C ASN A 45 -14.18 13.42 4.19
N GLY A 46 -13.16 12.69 4.64
CA GLY A 46 -12.81 11.36 4.14
C GLY A 46 -11.85 11.34 2.95
N GLU A 47 -11.30 12.49 2.52
CA GLU A 47 -10.20 12.54 1.56
C GLU A 47 -8.91 12.01 2.20
N ILE A 48 -8.15 11.26 1.41
CA ILE A 48 -6.86 10.67 1.80
C ILE A 48 -5.75 11.37 1.03
N SER A 49 -4.69 11.75 1.74
CA SER A 49 -3.40 12.14 1.17
C SER A 49 -2.28 11.43 1.91
N GLY A 50 -1.07 11.44 1.35
CA GLY A 50 0.07 10.80 2.01
C GLY A 50 1.21 10.46 1.09
N THR A 51 2.11 9.61 1.57
CA THR A 51 3.19 9.04 0.76
C THR A 51 3.37 7.55 1.04
N ILE A 52 3.94 6.84 0.08
CA ILE A 52 4.50 5.50 0.28
C ILE A 52 5.88 5.44 -0.35
N GLY A 53 6.84 4.83 0.33
CA GLY A 53 8.18 4.68 -0.22
C GLY A 53 9.20 4.14 0.76
N THR A 54 10.44 4.11 0.31
CA THR A 54 11.62 3.83 1.12
C THR A 54 12.51 5.07 1.08
N ASP A 55 12.80 5.62 2.26
CA ASP A 55 13.54 6.88 2.40
C ASP A 55 14.87 6.82 1.64
N GLY A 56 15.06 7.76 0.70
CA GLY A 56 16.27 7.85 -0.13
C GLY A 56 16.27 6.98 -1.39
N GLU A 57 15.26 6.14 -1.60
CA GLU A 57 15.18 5.24 -2.76
C GLU A 57 14.07 5.64 -3.74
N TRP A 58 12.82 5.54 -3.30
CA TRP A 58 11.65 5.81 -4.12
C TRP A 58 10.51 6.34 -3.25
N SER A 59 9.61 7.12 -3.85
CA SER A 59 8.42 7.64 -3.18
C SER A 59 7.28 7.84 -4.18
N LEU A 60 6.06 7.59 -3.72
CA LEU A 60 4.82 7.93 -4.41
C LEU A 60 3.98 8.83 -3.51
N GLU A 61 3.44 9.89 -4.08
CA GLU A 61 2.38 10.70 -3.48
C GLU A 61 1.06 9.92 -3.56
N LEU A 62 0.39 9.79 -2.43
CA LEU A 62 -0.89 9.10 -2.30
C LEU A 62 -2.04 10.10 -2.30
N LYS A 63 -3.10 9.78 -3.05
CA LYS A 63 -4.39 10.47 -3.03
C LYS A 63 -5.52 9.47 -3.08
N GLY A 64 -6.59 9.71 -2.35
CA GLY A 64 -7.71 8.76 -2.32
C GLY A 64 -8.89 9.23 -1.50
N LYS A 65 -9.74 8.28 -1.14
CA LYS A 65 -10.93 8.50 -0.32
C LYS A 65 -11.26 7.27 0.53
N ILE A 66 -11.88 7.53 1.67
CA ILE A 66 -12.55 6.52 2.47
C ILE A 66 -13.83 6.06 1.77
N LEU A 67 -14.08 4.76 1.81
CA LEU A 67 -15.28 4.13 1.28
C LEU A 67 -16.32 3.92 2.39
N ASP A 68 -17.60 4.09 2.07
CA ASP A 68 -18.70 3.76 2.97
C ASP A 68 -18.96 2.24 2.96
N THR A 69 -18.04 1.48 3.55
CA THR A 69 -18.08 0.02 3.60
C THR A 69 -17.87 -0.50 5.02
N LYS A 70 -18.23 -1.78 5.22
CA LYS A 70 -17.98 -2.51 6.47
C LYS A 70 -17.34 -3.88 6.14
N PRO A 71 -16.04 -4.09 6.41
CA PRO A 71 -15.09 -3.18 7.07
C PRO A 71 -14.81 -1.89 6.30
N LEU A 72 -14.26 -0.89 7.01
CA LEU A 72 -13.89 0.40 6.43
C LEU A 72 -12.88 0.20 5.29
N GLY A 73 -13.24 0.68 4.10
CA GLY A 73 -12.42 0.56 2.89
C GLY A 73 -11.78 1.89 2.50
N MET A 74 -10.76 1.82 1.67
CA MET A 74 -10.06 2.96 1.08
C MET A 74 -9.76 2.64 -0.38
N GLU A 75 -9.99 3.62 -1.26
CA GLU A 75 -9.55 3.63 -2.64
C GLU A 75 -8.47 4.71 -2.77
N ILE A 76 -7.26 4.31 -3.19
CA ILE A 76 -6.07 5.17 -3.21
C ILE A 76 -5.34 5.00 -4.55
N THR A 77 -4.80 6.09 -5.07
CA THR A 77 -3.83 6.10 -6.17
C THR A 77 -2.51 6.65 -5.66
N GLY A 78 -1.41 5.97 -5.98
CA GLY A 78 -0.05 6.43 -5.73
C GLY A 78 0.65 6.83 -7.04
N THR A 79 1.28 7.99 -7.07
CA THR A 79 2.00 8.50 -8.26
C THR A 79 3.34 9.12 -7.89
N GLY A 80 4.35 8.99 -8.73
CA GLY A 80 5.63 9.67 -8.51
C GLY A 80 6.62 9.47 -9.65
N TYR A 81 7.58 10.38 -9.77
CA TYR A 81 8.75 10.19 -10.63
C TYR A 81 9.87 9.58 -9.77
N ASN A 82 10.35 8.41 -10.17
CA ASN A 82 11.36 7.65 -9.44
C ASN A 82 12.54 7.32 -10.35
N LYS A 83 13.72 7.16 -9.74
CA LYS A 83 14.92 6.78 -10.47
C LYS A 83 14.80 5.35 -10.99
N ALA A 84 15.33 5.14 -12.19
CA ALA A 84 15.42 3.86 -12.87
C ALA A 84 16.74 3.84 -13.65
N GLY A 85 17.79 3.31 -13.03
CA GLY A 85 19.17 3.48 -13.47
C GLY A 85 19.55 4.96 -13.55
N ASP A 86 20.06 5.38 -14.70
CA ASP A 86 20.48 6.77 -14.97
C ASP A 86 19.33 7.70 -15.38
N LYS A 87 18.08 7.22 -15.36
CA LYS A 87 16.89 7.96 -15.81
C LYS A 87 15.84 8.08 -14.72
N GLU A 88 14.83 8.91 -14.96
CA GLU A 88 13.62 8.97 -14.16
C GLU A 88 12.44 8.40 -14.95
N ALA A 89 11.52 7.76 -14.24
CA ALA A 89 10.29 7.22 -14.80
C ALA A 89 9.09 7.56 -13.91
N PHE A 90 7.94 7.82 -14.54
CA PHE A 90 6.69 8.03 -13.84
C PHE A 90 6.03 6.70 -13.48
N TRP A 91 5.75 6.51 -12.21
CA TRP A 91 5.10 5.34 -11.64
C TRP A 91 3.68 5.69 -11.22
N GLU A 92 2.76 4.75 -11.40
CA GLU A 92 1.36 4.89 -11.03
C GLU A 92 0.79 3.55 -10.57
N TYR A 93 0.21 3.54 -9.38
CA TYR A 93 -0.34 2.37 -8.72
C TYR A 93 -1.72 2.67 -8.14
N GLY A 94 -2.64 1.71 -8.25
CA GLY A 94 -3.97 1.77 -7.64
C GLY A 94 -4.08 0.79 -6.49
N TYR A 95 -4.75 1.19 -5.42
CA TYR A 95 -4.93 0.40 -4.21
C TYR A 95 -6.41 0.38 -3.80
N ASN A 96 -6.90 -0.80 -3.44
CA ASN A 96 -8.16 -0.97 -2.74
C ASN A 96 -7.90 -1.77 -1.47
N ILE A 97 -7.96 -1.12 -0.31
CA ILE A 97 -7.56 -1.69 0.97
C ILE A 97 -8.65 -1.54 2.02
N TYR A 98 -8.70 -2.47 2.97
CA TYR A 98 -9.69 -2.52 4.03
C TYR A 98 -9.03 -2.66 5.38
N TYR A 99 -9.61 -2.01 6.39
CA TYR A 99 -9.21 -2.21 7.78
C TYR A 99 -9.67 -3.58 8.27
N LEU A 100 -8.71 -4.46 8.59
CA LEU A 100 -9.03 -5.82 9.01
C LEU A 100 -9.66 -5.84 10.41
N PRO A 101 -10.88 -6.40 10.56
CA PRO A 101 -11.48 -6.58 11.88
C PRO A 101 -10.65 -7.52 12.76
N LYS A 102 -10.64 -7.25 14.06
CA LYS A 102 -10.06 -8.17 15.04
C LYS A 102 -10.92 -9.43 15.14
N VAL A 103 -10.27 -10.59 15.21
CA VAL A 103 -10.93 -11.88 15.40
C VAL A 103 -11.09 -12.15 16.91
N PRO A 104 -12.30 -12.52 17.39
CA PRO A 104 -12.50 -12.91 18.79
C PRO A 104 -11.54 -14.02 19.22
N GLY A 105 -10.88 -13.85 20.38
CA GLY A 105 -9.91 -14.79 20.93
C GLY A 105 -8.47 -14.62 20.42
N GLY A 106 -8.22 -13.80 19.40
CA GLY A 106 -6.86 -13.52 18.95
C GLY A 106 -6.10 -12.65 19.95
N LYS A 107 -4.83 -12.98 20.17
CA LYS A 107 -3.89 -12.24 21.04
C LYS A 107 -2.96 -11.39 20.20
N PHE A 108 -2.51 -10.23 20.72
CA PHE A 108 -1.51 -9.38 20.06
C PHE A 108 -1.86 -9.02 18.61
N GLN A 109 -3.14 -8.71 18.36
CA GLN A 109 -3.58 -8.39 17.00
C GLN A 109 -3.26 -6.92 16.67
N ALA A 110 -2.25 -6.69 15.83
CA ALA A 110 -1.93 -5.36 15.30
C ALA A 110 -3.05 -4.79 14.42
N ASN A 111 -3.12 -3.48 14.27
CA ASN A 111 -4.00 -2.86 13.28
C ASN A 111 -3.43 -3.10 11.89
N VAL A 112 -4.28 -3.60 10.98
CA VAL A 112 -3.85 -3.99 9.64
C VAL A 112 -4.80 -3.40 8.61
N LEU A 113 -4.24 -2.76 7.60
CA LEU A 113 -4.89 -2.51 6.32
C LEU A 113 -4.49 -3.64 5.37
N SER A 114 -5.42 -4.19 4.59
CA SER A 114 -5.08 -5.19 3.58
C SER A 114 -6.02 -5.15 2.40
N GLY A 115 -5.53 -5.51 1.22
CA GLY A 115 -6.32 -5.55 0.01
C GLY A 115 -5.46 -5.77 -1.23
N SER A 116 -5.77 -5.08 -2.32
CA SER A 116 -5.09 -5.26 -3.60
C SER A 116 -4.31 -4.01 -3.99
N VAL A 117 -3.20 -4.22 -4.68
CA VAL A 117 -2.43 -3.19 -5.40
C VAL A 117 -2.30 -3.61 -6.86
N VAL A 118 -2.42 -2.64 -7.77
CA VAL A 118 -2.29 -2.83 -9.21
C VAL A 118 -1.30 -1.82 -9.76
N ARG A 119 -0.34 -2.28 -10.57
CA ARG A 119 0.47 -1.36 -11.38
C ARG A 119 -0.38 -0.81 -12.52
N LEU A 120 -0.65 0.49 -12.52
CA LEU A 120 -1.50 1.11 -13.54
C LEU A 120 -0.72 1.57 -14.78
N LYS A 121 0.60 1.70 -14.67
CA LYS A 121 1.47 2.15 -15.76
C LYS A 121 2.76 1.36 -15.86
N ASP A 122 3.16 1.07 -17.10
CA ASP A 122 4.48 0.52 -17.40
C ASP A 122 5.58 1.45 -16.85
N HIS A 123 6.60 0.89 -16.21
CA HIS A 123 7.81 1.61 -15.86
C HIS A 123 9.02 0.68 -15.86
N PRO A 124 10.24 1.21 -16.10
CA PRO A 124 11.46 0.43 -15.89
C PRO A 124 11.64 0.03 -14.43
N SER A 125 12.36 -1.08 -14.19
CA SER A 125 12.87 -1.46 -12.87
C SER A 125 13.80 -0.39 -12.30
N MET A 126 14.02 -0.41 -10.98
CA MET A 126 14.90 0.56 -10.29
C MET A 126 16.32 0.59 -10.84
N ASP A 127 16.84 -0.55 -11.31
CA ASP A 127 18.15 -0.67 -11.97
C ASP A 127 18.12 -0.31 -13.48
N GLY A 128 16.93 -0.08 -14.04
CA GLY A 128 16.72 0.26 -15.45
C GLY A 128 16.89 -0.91 -16.43
N THR A 129 17.05 -2.15 -15.97
CA THR A 129 17.39 -3.31 -16.83
C THR A 129 16.17 -4.03 -17.43
N SER A 130 14.99 -3.85 -16.82
CA SER A 130 13.75 -4.50 -17.23
C SER A 130 12.58 -3.52 -17.26
N ILE A 131 11.45 -3.93 -17.85
CA ILE A 131 10.20 -3.17 -17.82
C ILE A 131 9.18 -3.93 -16.99
N HIS A 132 8.72 -3.29 -15.91
CA HIS A 132 7.57 -3.71 -15.15
C HIS A 132 6.29 -3.27 -15.87
N LYS A 133 5.40 -4.24 -16.17
CA LYS A 133 4.20 -4.02 -16.99
C LYS A 133 2.98 -3.60 -16.17
N ALA A 134 2.19 -2.67 -16.70
CA ALA A 134 0.87 -2.35 -16.18
C ALA A 134 -0.03 -3.60 -16.18
N GLY A 135 -0.96 -3.63 -15.25
CA GLY A 135 -1.89 -4.74 -15.05
C GLY A 135 -1.38 -5.83 -14.12
N GLU A 136 -0.13 -5.76 -13.64
CA GLU A 136 0.34 -6.66 -12.59
C GLU A 136 -0.41 -6.38 -11.28
N VAL A 137 -0.91 -7.44 -10.65
CA VAL A 137 -1.75 -7.39 -9.46
C VAL A 137 -1.09 -8.17 -8.33
N ALA A 138 -1.06 -7.55 -7.16
CA ALA A 138 -0.63 -8.18 -5.92
C ALA A 138 -1.67 -7.98 -4.82
N THR A 139 -1.58 -8.84 -3.81
CA THR A 139 -2.21 -8.63 -2.52
C THR A 139 -1.24 -7.84 -1.65
N CYS A 140 -1.75 -6.85 -0.91
CA CYS A 140 -0.95 -6.04 -0.01
C CYS A 140 -1.50 -6.05 1.41
N TYR A 141 -0.62 -5.74 2.35
CA TYR A 141 -0.99 -5.43 3.71
C TYR A 141 -0.07 -4.36 4.30
N ALA A 142 -0.61 -3.60 5.24
CA ALA A 142 0.13 -2.61 5.99
C ALA A 142 -0.19 -2.69 7.49
N VAL A 143 0.85 -2.65 8.33
CA VAL A 143 0.74 -2.77 9.79
C VAL A 143 1.08 -1.44 10.45
N ASP A 144 0.17 -0.97 11.32
CA ASP A 144 0.28 0.30 12.05
C ASP A 144 1.52 0.31 12.96
N LEU A 145 2.44 1.24 12.69
CA LEU A 145 3.69 1.35 13.47
C LEU A 145 3.49 1.99 14.84
N SER A 146 2.38 2.71 15.07
CA SER A 146 2.08 3.30 16.37
C SER A 146 1.51 2.30 17.37
N LYS A 147 0.98 1.17 16.86
CA LYS A 147 0.33 0.11 17.64
C LYS A 147 0.76 -1.27 17.13
N PRO A 148 2.06 -1.59 17.21
CA PRO A 148 2.53 -2.93 16.89
C PRO A 148 1.90 -3.96 17.84
N ALA A 149 1.83 -5.21 17.38
CA ALA A 149 1.28 -6.36 18.09
C ALA A 149 1.88 -6.56 19.49
#